data_AF-A0A1G7JYX1-F1
#
_entry.id   AF-A0A1G7JYX1-F1
#
_cell.length_a   1.000
_cell.length_b   1.000
_cell.length_c   1.000
_cell.angle_alpha   90.00
_cell.angle_beta   90.00
_cell.angle_gamma   90.00
#
_symmetry.space_group_name_H-M   'P 1'
#
loop_
_entity.id
_entity.type
_entity.pdbx_description
1 polymer ?
#
loop_
_entity_poly.entity_id
_entity_poly.type
_entity_poly.pdbx_seq_one_letter_code
_entity_poly.pdbx_strand_id
1 'polypeptide(L)'
;MGEFIEANAKDIMDPTPPVLALNESDKNQPWENRLIQTARQIEGRYGQLGQLLAMSRRFQVYETSDLTVKTNRDTGESEIQFLNEHKDADGKPLSVPNLIIITIPVFLNGAPYRMPVRFRYRKSGSSVKFILSIYNPERAFEAAFDEALKIAADATELPIFQGHPESS
;
A
#
# COMPACT_ATOMS: atom_id res chain seq x y z
N MET A 1 6.52 -15.55 2.91
CA MET A 1 6.20 -14.12 3.12
C MET A 1 7.20 -13.43 4.04
N GLY A 2 7.59 -14.01 5.18
CA GLY A 2 8.76 -13.54 5.94
C GLY A 2 10.00 -13.37 5.06
N GLU A 3 10.31 -14.42 4.29
CA GLU A 3 11.42 -14.46 3.35
C GLU A 3 11.33 -13.40 2.22
N PHE A 4 10.13 -13.05 1.74
CA PHE A 4 9.95 -12.05 0.67
C PHE A 4 10.12 -10.62 1.19
N ILE A 5 9.59 -10.32 2.38
CA ILE A 5 9.77 -8.99 3.00
C ILE A 5 11.22 -8.83 3.46
N GLU A 6 11.86 -9.89 3.94
CA GLU A 6 13.27 -9.86 4.35
C GLU A 6 14.22 -9.71 3.15
N ALA A 7 13.95 -10.41 2.03
CA ALA A 7 14.75 -10.29 0.81
C ALA A 7 14.65 -8.91 0.16
N ASN A 8 13.48 -8.25 0.24
CA ASN A 8 13.22 -6.94 -0.36
C ASN A 8 13.18 -5.81 0.68
N ALA A 9 13.72 -6.04 1.89
CA ALA A 9 13.71 -5.07 2.98
C ALA A 9 14.43 -3.76 2.62
N LYS A 10 15.39 -3.82 1.70
CA LYS A 10 16.16 -2.66 1.22
C LYS A 10 15.33 -1.71 0.35
N ASP A 11 14.28 -2.21 -0.28
CA ASP A 11 13.43 -1.45 -1.20
C ASP A 11 12.20 -0.87 -0.49
N ILE A 12 11.99 -1.21 0.79
CA ILE A 12 10.93 -0.64 1.62
C ILE A 12 11.49 0.58 2.32
N MET A 13 10.86 1.73 2.10
CA MET A 13 11.23 2.97 2.75
C MET A 13 10.36 3.20 3.98
N ASP A 14 11.00 3.50 5.11
CA ASP A 14 10.28 3.92 6.30
C ASP A 14 9.67 5.32 6.08
N PRO A 15 8.38 5.51 6.42
CA PRO A 15 7.73 6.80 6.30
C PRO A 15 8.37 7.81 7.26
N THR A 16 8.58 9.04 6.76
CA THR A 16 9.08 10.15 7.58
C THR A 16 8.02 10.58 8.61
N PRO A 17 8.41 11.29 9.69
CA PRO A 17 7.47 11.78 10.70
C PRO A 17 6.23 12.52 10.15
N PRO A 18 6.33 13.43 9.15
CA PRO A 18 5.15 14.09 8.58
C PRO A 18 4.25 13.11 7.80
N VAL A 19 4.82 12.10 7.14
CA VAL A 19 4.07 11.09 6.39
C VAL A 19 3.32 10.13 7.33
N LEU A 20 3.91 9.79 8.47
CA LEU A 20 3.23 9.03 9.53
C LEU A 20 2.08 9.79 10.17
N ALA A 21 2.28 11.08 10.42
CA ALA A 21 1.27 11.95 11.03
C ALA A 21 0.19 12.42 10.04
N LEU A 22 0.36 12.14 8.75
CA LEU A 22 -0.50 12.64 7.66
C LEU A 22 -0.68 14.17 7.72
N ASN A 23 0.38 14.91 8.07
CA ASN A 23 0.33 16.35 8.25
C ASN A 23 0.96 17.10 7.06
N GLU A 24 0.12 17.74 6.24
CA GLU A 24 0.56 18.56 5.12
C GLU A 24 1.11 19.91 5.61
N SER A 25 2.27 20.29 5.10
CA SER A 25 2.91 21.57 5.41
C SER A 25 3.76 22.03 4.23
N ASP A 26 3.86 23.35 4.06
CA ASP A 26 4.75 23.96 3.05
C ASP A 26 6.24 23.74 3.34
N LYS A 27 6.58 23.32 4.57
CA LYS A 27 7.95 22.98 4.96
C LYS A 27 8.34 21.55 4.57
N ASN A 28 7.38 20.70 4.23
CA ASN A 28 7.65 19.31 3.84
C ASN A 28 8.20 19.24 2.41
N GLN A 29 8.92 18.17 2.10
CA GLN A 29 9.37 17.95 0.74
C GLN A 29 8.17 17.66 -0.18
N PRO A 30 8.21 18.03 -1.47
CA PRO A 30 7.08 17.83 -2.38
C PRO A 30 6.61 16.37 -2.49
N TRP A 31 7.52 15.40 -2.38
CA TRP A 31 7.16 13.98 -2.40
C TRP A 31 6.46 13.52 -1.12
N GLU A 32 6.75 14.12 0.05
CA GLU A 32 6.08 13.80 1.32
C GLU A 32 4.62 14.25 1.25
N ASN A 33 4.38 15.48 0.79
CA ASN A 33 3.03 16.00 0.62
C ASN A 33 2.22 15.16 -0.38
N ARG A 34 2.82 14.69 -1.48
CA ARG A 34 2.15 13.76 -2.41
C ARG A 34 1.75 12.44 -1.75
N LEU A 35 2.61 11.85 -0.92
CA LEU A 35 2.31 10.62 -0.20
C LEU A 35 1.23 10.82 0.88
N ILE A 36 1.23 11.96 1.56
CA ILE A 36 0.22 12.33 2.55
C ILE A 36 -1.14 12.51 1.87
N GLN A 37 -1.19 13.26 0.76
CA GLN A 37 -2.41 13.45 -0.02
C GLN A 37 -2.97 12.12 -0.52
N THR A 38 -2.10 11.25 -1.04
CA THR A 38 -2.49 9.91 -1.48
C THR A 38 -3.08 9.10 -0.33
N ALA A 39 -2.43 9.11 0.84
CA ALA A 39 -2.94 8.40 2.01
C ALA A 39 -4.27 8.97 2.53
N ARG A 40 -4.47 10.29 2.51
CA ARG A 40 -5.75 10.92 2.87
C ARG A 40 -6.87 10.51 1.90
N GLN A 41 -6.60 10.46 0.61
CA GLN A 41 -7.59 10.06 -0.41
C GLN A 41 -8.07 8.60 -0.27
N ILE A 42 -7.22 7.72 0.26
CA ILE A 42 -7.51 6.28 0.37
C ILE A 42 -7.67 5.80 1.82
N GLU A 43 -7.77 6.74 2.77
CA GLU A 43 -7.87 6.49 4.21
C GLU A 43 -6.79 5.51 4.70
N GLY A 44 -5.56 5.82 4.32
CA GLY A 44 -4.37 5.01 4.50
C GLY A 44 -3.55 5.35 5.73
N ARG A 45 -2.95 4.33 6.35
CA ARG A 45 -1.96 4.41 7.42
C ARG A 45 -0.69 3.71 6.96
N TYR A 46 0.40 4.47 6.85
CA TYR A 46 1.71 3.94 6.48
C TYR A 46 2.29 3.09 7.59
N GLY A 47 2.74 1.89 7.24
CA GLY A 47 3.49 1.00 8.12
C GLY A 47 5.00 1.21 8.00
N GLN A 48 5.71 0.97 9.09
CA GLN A 48 7.18 0.91 9.11
C GLN A 48 7.67 -0.51 8.80
N LEU A 49 8.88 -0.63 8.28
CA LEU A 49 9.52 -1.90 7.96
C LEU A 49 9.62 -2.81 9.20
N GLY A 50 10.04 -2.26 10.34
CA GLY A 50 10.12 -3.02 11.60
C GLY A 50 8.78 -3.63 12.01
N GLN A 51 7.69 -2.88 11.84
CA GLN A 51 6.34 -3.35 12.09
C GLN A 51 5.94 -4.46 11.10
N LEU A 52 6.21 -4.29 9.81
CA LEU A 52 5.91 -5.29 8.78
C LEU A 52 6.69 -6.60 9.01
N LEU A 53 7.95 -6.52 9.40
CA LEU A 53 8.80 -7.68 9.71
C LEU A 53 8.32 -8.42 10.96
N ALA A 54 7.97 -7.67 12.02
CA ALA A 54 7.38 -8.25 13.22
C ALA A 54 6.06 -8.99 12.90
N MET A 55 5.23 -8.38 12.07
CA MET A 55 4.00 -9.00 11.56
C MET A 55 4.34 -10.25 10.76
N SER A 56 5.20 -10.18 9.73
CA SER A 56 5.52 -11.33 8.88
C SER A 56 6.02 -12.56 9.67
N ARG A 57 6.72 -12.35 10.79
CA ARG A 57 7.21 -13.42 11.67
C ARG A 57 6.18 -13.96 12.66
N ARG A 58 5.25 -13.12 13.15
CA ARG A 58 4.34 -13.47 14.26
C ARG A 58 2.86 -13.15 13.97
N PHE A 59 2.48 -13.02 12.70
CA PHE A 59 1.11 -12.66 12.32
C PHE A 59 0.14 -13.78 12.70
N GLN A 60 -0.55 -13.60 13.82
CA GLN A 60 -1.64 -14.44 14.27
C GLN A 60 -2.93 -13.61 14.18
N VAL A 61 -3.90 -14.12 13.44
CA VAL A 61 -5.23 -13.53 13.34
C VAL A 61 -6.19 -14.48 14.02
N TYR A 62 -6.74 -14.05 15.15
CA TYR A 62 -7.83 -14.74 15.80
C TYR A 62 -9.13 -14.21 15.21
N GLU A 63 -9.97 -15.11 14.69
CA GLU A 63 -11.27 -14.75 14.16
C GLU A 63 -12.32 -15.16 15.18
N THR A 64 -13.07 -14.18 15.69
CA THR A 64 -14.29 -14.43 16.46
C THR A 64 -15.47 -14.21 15.52
N SER A 65 -16.31 -15.23 15.35
CA SER A 65 -17.52 -15.15 14.53
C SER A 65 -18.73 -15.22 15.46
N ASP A 66 -19.41 -14.09 15.62
CA ASP A 66 -20.63 -13.98 16.42
C ASP A 66 -21.85 -14.03 15.50
N LEU A 67 -22.75 -14.99 15.76
CA LEU A 67 -24.04 -15.13 15.08
C LEU A 67 -25.14 -14.60 16.01
N THR A 68 -25.69 -13.44 15.69
CA THR A 68 -26.86 -12.91 16.40
C THR A 68 -28.10 -13.15 15.57
N VAL A 69 -29.02 -13.96 16.09
CA VAL A 69 -30.35 -14.17 15.51
C VAL A 69 -31.36 -13.40 16.34
N LYS A 70 -31.94 -12.34 15.78
CA LYS A 70 -33.08 -11.63 16.38
C LYS A 70 -34.35 -12.04 15.64
N THR A 71 -35.26 -12.71 16.33
CA THR A 71 -36.57 -13.06 15.78
C THR A 71 -37.64 -12.22 16.46
N ASN A 72 -38.38 -11.45 15.67
CA ASN A 72 -39.57 -10.78 16.14
C ASN A 72 -40.73 -11.79 16.15
N ARG A 73 -41.22 -12.14 17.35
CA ARG A 73 -42.24 -13.19 17.52
C ARG A 73 -43.63 -12.76 17.02
N ASP A 74 -43.86 -11.46 16.88
CA ASP A 74 -45.17 -10.91 16.49
C ASP A 74 -45.32 -10.81 14.96
N THR A 75 -44.22 -10.55 14.23
CA THR A 75 -44.21 -10.41 12.76
C THR A 75 -43.62 -11.62 12.03
N GLY A 76 -42.92 -12.51 12.74
CA GLY A 76 -42.20 -13.65 12.16
C GLY A 76 -40.89 -13.27 11.45
N GLU A 77 -40.53 -11.99 11.45
CA GLU A 77 -39.28 -11.51 10.84
C GLU A 77 -38.07 -11.98 11.65
N SER A 78 -37.04 -12.45 10.96
CA SER A 78 -35.78 -12.87 11.56
C SER A 78 -34.62 -12.13 10.91
N GLU A 79 -33.83 -11.45 11.73
CA GLU A 79 -32.58 -10.80 11.35
C GLU A 79 -31.42 -11.70 11.81
N ILE A 80 -30.60 -12.14 10.85
CA ILE A 80 -29.40 -12.93 11.11
C ILE A 80 -28.19 -12.04 10.84
N GLN A 81 -27.47 -11.68 11.90
CA GLN A 81 -26.24 -10.89 11.80
C GLN A 81 -25.04 -11.81 12.03
N PHE A 82 -24.15 -11.88 11.03
CA PHE A 82 -22.83 -12.51 11.14
C PHE A 82 -21.78 -11.42 11.36
N LEU A 83 -21.12 -11.41 12.51
CA LEU A 83 -20.03 -10.48 12.82
C LEU A 83 -18.73 -11.28 12.89
N ASN A 84 -17.82 -11.04 11.94
CA ASN A 84 -16.47 -11.61 11.98
C ASN A 84 -15.47 -10.54 12.41
N GLU A 85 -14.94 -10.67 13.63
CA GLU A 85 -13.92 -9.79 14.18
C GLU A 85 -12.53 -10.42 14.09
N HIS A 86 -11.55 -9.65 13.62
CA HIS A 86 -10.14 -10.05 13.63
C HIS A 86 -9.42 -9.43 14.83
N LYS A 87 -8.94 -10.29 15.73
CA LYS A 87 -8.25 -9.92 16.97
C LYS A 87 -6.77 -10.32 16.91
N ASP A 88 -5.95 -9.56 17.63
CA ASP A 88 -4.56 -9.92 17.91
C ASP A 88 -4.45 -10.97 19.03
N ALA A 89 -3.23 -11.39 19.36
CA ALA A 89 -2.97 -12.39 20.40
C ALA A 89 -3.39 -11.95 21.82
N ASP A 90 -3.53 -10.64 22.05
CA ASP A 90 -3.96 -10.06 23.32
C ASP A 90 -5.48 -9.79 23.34
N GLY A 91 -6.21 -10.16 22.28
CA GLY A 91 -7.66 -9.99 22.15
C GLY A 91 -8.11 -8.58 21.72
N LYS A 92 -7.19 -7.68 21.36
CA LYS A 92 -7.51 -6.34 20.86
C LYS A 92 -7.81 -6.36 19.35
N PRO A 93 -8.57 -5.39 18.82
CA PRO A 93 -8.78 -5.26 17.39
C PRO A 93 -7.44 -5.15 16.65
N LEU A 94 -7.24 -6.01 15.65
CA LEU A 94 -5.97 -6.11 14.95
C LEU A 94 -5.71 -4.85 14.11
N SER A 95 -4.79 -4.00 14.56
CA SER A 95 -4.40 -2.78 13.83
C SER A 95 -3.25 -3.05 12.85
N VAL A 96 -3.60 -3.50 11.64
CA VAL A 96 -2.64 -3.68 10.55
C VAL A 96 -2.52 -2.40 9.73
N PRO A 97 -1.30 -1.94 9.38
CA PRO A 97 -1.11 -0.90 8.37
C PRO A 97 -1.72 -1.32 7.03
N ASN A 98 -2.21 -0.36 6.25
CA ASN A 98 -2.80 -0.64 4.93
C ASN A 98 -2.00 -0.03 3.77
N LEU A 99 -0.96 0.76 4.07
CA LEU A 99 -0.02 1.30 3.09
C LEU A 99 1.42 1.06 3.51
N ILE A 100 2.28 0.85 2.52
CA ILE A 100 3.73 0.81 2.65
C ILE A 100 4.34 1.67 1.54
N ILE A 101 5.56 2.15 1.73
CA ILE A 101 6.29 2.91 0.70
C ILE A 101 7.37 2.01 0.13
N ILE A 102 7.36 1.80 -1.18
CA ILE A 102 8.46 1.15 -1.90
C ILE A 102 9.28 2.19 -2.64
N THR A 103 10.59 1.96 -2.71
CA THR A 103 11.55 2.81 -3.42
C THR A 103 12.34 1.95 -4.38
N ILE A 104 11.83 1.82 -5.61
CA ILE A 104 12.43 0.99 -6.66
C ILE A 104 12.65 1.79 -7.94
N PRO A 105 13.71 1.54 -8.71
CA PRO A 105 13.90 2.16 -10.00
C PRO A 105 12.92 1.56 -11.02
N VAL A 106 12.33 2.41 -11.88
CA VAL A 106 11.42 1.96 -12.95
C VAL A 106 12.21 1.34 -14.11
N PHE A 107 13.32 1.98 -14.50
CA PHE A 107 14.27 1.47 -15.49
C PHE A 107 15.55 0.98 -14.82
N LEU A 108 16.24 0.04 -15.47
CA LEU A 108 17.52 -0.48 -14.98
C LEU A 108 18.53 0.67 -14.82
N ASN A 109 19.14 0.79 -13.63
CA ASN A 109 20.05 1.89 -13.26
C ASN A 109 19.43 3.30 -13.29
N GLY A 110 18.10 3.42 -13.34
CA GLY A 110 17.40 4.70 -13.26
C GLY A 110 17.30 5.25 -11.84
N ALA A 111 16.79 6.48 -11.72
CA ALA A 111 16.47 7.06 -10.43
C ALA A 111 15.38 6.24 -9.70
N PRO A 112 15.49 6.03 -8.38
CA PRO A 112 14.49 5.27 -7.63
C PRO A 112 13.20 6.08 -7.40
N TYR A 113 12.06 5.46 -7.70
CA TYR A 113 10.73 6.04 -7.53
C TYR A 113 10.08 5.57 -6.24
N ARG A 114 9.55 6.54 -5.48
CA ARG A 114 8.79 6.29 -4.25
C ARG A 114 7.33 6.10 -4.58
N MET A 115 6.81 4.90 -4.35
CA MET A 115 5.43 4.55 -4.66
C MET A 115 4.69 4.03 -3.42
N PRO A 116 3.48 4.54 -3.13
CA PRO A 116 2.63 3.96 -2.10
C PRO A 116 2.04 2.64 -2.61
N VAL A 117 2.15 1.60 -1.80
CA VAL A 117 1.62 0.27 -2.09
C VAL A 117 0.57 -0.08 -1.05
N ARG A 118 -0.61 -0.46 -1.53
CA ARG A 118 -1.68 -0.96 -0.68
C ARG A 118 -1.34 -2.35 -0.18
N PHE A 119 -1.26 -2.47 1.13
CA PHE A 119 -1.09 -3.72 1.84
C PHE A 119 -2.45 -4.23 2.30
N ARG A 120 -2.84 -5.41 1.81
CA ARG A 120 -4.05 -6.10 2.25
C ARG A 120 -3.69 -7.50 2.69
N TYR A 121 -4.48 -8.04 3.61
CA TYR A 121 -4.43 -9.45 3.96
C TYR A 121 -5.84 -10.03 3.88
N ARG A 122 -5.93 -11.32 3.61
CA ARG A 122 -7.15 -12.10 3.75
C ARG A 122 -6.83 -13.44 4.38
N LYS A 123 -7.70 -13.88 5.29
CA LYS A 123 -7.68 -15.26 5.78
C LYS A 123 -8.23 -16.19 4.69
N SER A 124 -7.61 -17.35 4.53
CA SER A 124 -7.99 -18.39 3.58
C SER A 124 -7.81 -19.75 4.28
N GLY A 125 -8.85 -20.19 4.99
CA GLY A 125 -8.78 -21.39 5.84
C GLY A 125 -7.81 -21.19 7.00
N SER A 126 -6.82 -22.09 7.12
CA SER A 126 -5.73 -22.01 8.11
C SER A 126 -4.58 -21.09 7.71
N SER A 127 -4.62 -20.49 6.50
CA SER A 127 -3.54 -19.66 5.96
C SER A 127 -3.95 -18.20 5.83
N VAL A 128 -2.96 -17.29 5.89
CA VAL A 128 -3.14 -15.87 5.57
C VAL A 128 -2.48 -15.58 4.22
N LYS A 129 -3.23 -14.96 3.31
CA LYS A 129 -2.72 -14.45 2.04
C LYS A 129 -2.56 -12.93 2.12
N PHE A 130 -1.38 -12.45 1.78
CA PHE A 130 -1.09 -11.03 1.66
C PHE A 130 -1.16 -10.61 0.20
N ILE A 131 -1.66 -9.41 -0.04
CA ILE A 131 -1.87 -8.84 -1.37
C ILE A 131 -1.26 -7.44 -1.35
N LEU A 132 -0.32 -7.21 -2.26
CA LEU A 132 0.32 -5.92 -2.50
C LEU A 132 -0.23 -5.35 -3.81
N SER A 133 -0.63 -4.08 -3.80
CA SER A 133 -1.12 -3.39 -5.00
C SER A 133 -0.52 -1.99 -5.06
N ILE A 134 0.29 -1.72 -6.08
CA ILE A 134 0.92 -0.41 -6.26
C ILE A 134 -0.17 0.61 -6.63
N TYR A 135 -0.15 1.78 -6.00
CA TYR A 135 -1.08 2.85 -6.32
C TYR A 135 -0.56 3.67 -7.51
N ASN A 136 -1.39 3.78 -8.56
CA ASN A 136 -1.11 4.54 -9.79
C ASN A 136 0.30 4.32 -10.38
N PRO A 137 0.70 3.08 -10.68
CA PRO A 137 2.03 2.78 -11.23
C PRO A 137 2.29 3.48 -12.58
N GLU A 138 1.24 3.72 -13.36
CA GLU A 138 1.31 4.40 -14.66
C GLU A 138 1.95 5.79 -14.55
N ARG A 139 1.59 6.59 -13.54
CA ARG A 139 2.17 7.94 -13.37
C ARG A 139 3.65 7.91 -13.03
N ALA A 140 4.10 6.89 -12.29
CA ALA A 140 5.51 6.70 -12.00
C ALA A 140 6.27 6.27 -13.26
N PHE A 141 5.65 5.44 -14.10
CA PHE A 141 6.21 5.04 -15.38
C PHE A 141 6.32 6.20 -16.37
N GLU A 142 5.26 6.98 -16.55
CA GLU A 142 5.25 8.18 -17.41
C GLU A 142 6.33 9.18 -16.98
N ALA A 143 6.41 9.49 -15.68
CA ALA A 143 7.43 10.39 -15.16
C ALA A 143 8.85 9.88 -15.41
N ALA A 144 9.09 8.57 -15.19
CA ALA A 144 10.38 7.95 -15.47
C ALA A 144 10.72 7.95 -16.96
N PHE A 145 9.72 7.76 -17.82
CA PHE A 145 9.88 7.77 -19.27
C PHE A 145 10.24 9.17 -19.78
N ASP A 146 9.51 10.19 -19.35
CA ASP A 146 9.79 11.59 -19.69
C ASP A 146 11.18 12.03 -19.22
N GLU A 147 11.60 11.60 -18.02
CA GLU A 147 12.93 11.84 -17.49
C GLU A 147 14.00 11.16 -18.35
N ALA A 148 13.81 9.88 -18.70
CA ALA A 148 14.74 9.14 -19.56
C ALA A 148 14.88 9.79 -20.95
N LEU A 149 13.77 10.28 -21.52
CA LEU A 149 13.76 11.03 -22.77
C LEU A 149 14.56 12.32 -22.67
N LYS A 150 14.35 13.11 -21.60
CA LYS A 150 15.13 14.34 -21.36
C LYS A 150 16.62 14.04 -21.23
N ILE A 151 16.99 13.03 -20.45
CA ILE A 151 18.39 12.60 -20.30
C ILE A 151 18.99 12.23 -21.66
N ALA A 152 18.25 11.48 -22.49
CA ALA A 152 18.71 11.10 -23.81
C ALA A 152 18.88 12.30 -24.75
N ALA A 153 17.93 13.23 -24.77
CA ALA A 153 18.04 14.46 -25.57
C ALA A 153 19.19 15.35 -25.09
N ASP A 154 19.33 15.56 -23.79
CA ASP A 154 20.38 16.41 -23.22
C ASP A 154 21.78 15.80 -23.47
N ALA A 155 21.91 14.47 -23.40
CA ALA A 155 23.18 13.79 -23.62
C ALA A 155 23.57 13.64 -25.10
N THR A 156 22.58 13.58 -26.00
CA THR A 156 22.83 13.39 -27.44
C THR A 156 22.70 14.67 -28.26
N GLU A 157 22.05 15.70 -27.71
CA GLU A 157 21.65 16.95 -28.40
C GLU A 157 20.80 16.71 -29.67
N LEU A 158 20.20 15.53 -29.79
CA LEU A 158 19.40 15.11 -30.94
C LEU A 158 17.89 15.24 -30.68
N PRO A 159 17.08 15.46 -31.74
CA PRO A 159 15.63 15.52 -31.61
C PRO A 159 15.04 14.15 -31.23
N ILE A 160 14.09 14.16 -30.31
CA ILE A 160 13.32 12.96 -29.92
C ILE A 160 12.14 12.79 -30.88
N PHE A 161 11.97 11.59 -31.42
CA PHE A 161 10.79 11.21 -32.20
C PHE A 161 9.90 10.28 -31.39
N GLN A 162 8.71 10.75 -31.00
CA GLN A 162 7.70 9.95 -30.31
C GLN A 162 6.58 9.55 -31.30
N GLY A 163 6.29 8.25 -31.38
CA GLY A 163 5.17 7.73 -32.16
C GLY A 163 3.83 8.10 -31.51
N HIS A 164 2.85 8.47 -32.32
CA HIS A 164 1.47 8.65 -31.84
C HIS A 164 0.67 7.37 -32.11
N PRO A 165 -0.31 7.01 -31.27
CA PRO A 165 -1.18 5.88 -31.54
C PRO A 165 -1.88 6.05 -32.89
N GLU A 166 -1.96 4.99 -33.69
CA GLU A 166 -2.81 5.00 -34.89
C GLU A 166 -4.26 5.16 -34.43
N SER A 167 -4.90 6.27 -34.82
CA SER A 167 -6.30 6.53 -34.50
C SER A 167 -7.16 5.40 -35.02
N SER A 168 -7.78 4.63 -34.13
CA SER A 168 -8.87 3.69 -34.43
C SER A 168 -10.22 4.36 -34.30
#